data_AF-A0A1M2Z8T8-F1
#
_entry.id   AF-A0A1M2Z8T8-F1
#
_cell.length_a   1.000
_cell.length_b   1.000
_cell.length_c   1.000
_cell.angle_alpha   90.00
_cell.angle_beta   90.00
_cell.angle_gamma   90.00
#
_symmetry.space_group_name_H-M   'P 1'
#
loop_
_entity.id
_entity.type
_entity.pdbx_description
1 polymer ?
#
loop_
_entity_poly.entity_id
_entity_poly.type
_entity_poly.pdbx_seq_one_letter_code
_entity_poly.pdbx_strand_id
1 'polypeptide(L)'
;MKRRVAILVALILCVSLFLTGGKPKLVSEDAAKEAGLAMIRQAYGVDLASAVVTVEYHERAGVTYEDGERIQYGTEEPMRVYVIITNPDEIGNPEYYAEVNAVTGVAYRADKDESLISLTPEQQAQAEAIGKVEDLPIEGFEDDEANALQIGEDWVRAHFEPDIPVLRTVSNSSMTDNYLFPIIQVDGSVIFIDGTIYNVEVCWPAMEVTSVYLCNQEY
;
A
#
# COMPACT_ATOMS: atom_id res chain seq x y z
N MET A 1 19.33 12.84 -58.86
CA MET A 1 18.01 12.45 -58.29
C MET A 1 18.10 11.28 -57.30
N LYS A 2 18.74 10.14 -57.63
CA LYS A 2 18.82 8.95 -56.76
C LYS A 2 19.31 9.21 -55.32
N ARG A 3 20.29 10.09 -55.13
CA ARG A 3 20.85 10.45 -53.81
C ARG A 3 19.88 11.22 -52.90
N ARG A 4 18.98 12.03 -53.49
CA ARG A 4 17.98 12.80 -52.74
C ARG A 4 16.79 11.94 -52.30
N VAL A 5 16.43 10.93 -53.10
CA VAL A 5 15.38 9.95 -52.77
C VAL A 5 15.84 9.04 -51.63
N ALA A 6 17.09 8.59 -51.63
CA ALA A 6 17.64 7.76 -50.54
C ALA A 6 17.66 8.47 -49.17
N ILE A 7 17.95 9.77 -49.15
CA ILE A 7 17.95 10.58 -47.92
C ILE A 7 16.52 10.76 -47.38
N LEU A 8 15.54 10.99 -48.26
CA LEU A 8 14.14 11.11 -47.86
C LEU A 8 13.59 9.81 -47.27
N VAL A 9 13.92 8.67 -47.87
CA VAL A 9 13.49 7.35 -47.37
C VAL A 9 14.12 7.05 -46.01
N ALA A 10 15.39 7.38 -45.80
CA ALA A 10 16.05 7.22 -44.50
C ALA A 10 15.44 8.10 -43.40
N LEU A 11 15.10 9.36 -43.71
CA LEU A 11 14.42 10.25 -42.78
C LEU A 11 13.01 9.77 -42.41
N ILE A 12 12.25 9.25 -43.39
CA ILE A 12 10.92 8.68 -43.14
C ILE A 12 11.02 7.42 -42.27
N LEU A 13 12.02 6.56 -42.49
CA LEU A 13 12.26 5.36 -41.67
C LEU A 13 12.67 5.69 -40.23
N CYS A 14 13.51 6.72 -40.03
CA CYS A 14 13.88 7.19 -38.70
C CYS A 14 12.69 7.78 -37.96
N VAL A 15 11.85 8.57 -38.64
CA VAL A 15 10.63 9.14 -38.03
C VAL A 15 9.60 8.05 -37.71
N SER A 16 9.48 7.01 -38.53
CA SER A 16 8.58 5.87 -38.24
C SER A 16 9.07 4.98 -37.09
N LEU A 17 10.38 4.95 -36.80
CA LEU A 17 10.94 4.29 -35.61
C LEU A 17 10.71 5.08 -34.31
N PHE A 18 10.57 6.40 -34.39
CA PHE A 18 10.18 7.24 -33.24
C PHE A 18 8.66 7.24 -32.98
N LEU A 19 7.85 6.77 -33.92
CA LEU A 19 6.38 6.73 -33.83
C LEU A 19 5.83 5.37 -33.37
N THR A 20 6.67 4.38 -33.10
CA THR A 20 6.24 3.23 -32.30
C THR A 20 6.14 3.72 -30.85
N GLY A 21 4.95 4.12 -30.42
CA GLY A 21 4.65 4.44 -29.03
C GLY A 21 5.22 3.34 -28.13
N GLY A 22 6.36 3.65 -27.51
CA GLY A 22 7.08 2.71 -26.67
C GLY A 22 6.20 2.44 -25.46
N LYS A 23 5.82 1.18 -25.27
CA LYS A 23 5.22 0.75 -24.01
C LYS A 23 6.10 1.26 -22.86
N PRO A 24 5.51 1.74 -21.74
CA PRO A 24 6.29 2.24 -20.62
C PRO A 24 7.31 1.19 -20.22
N LYS A 25 8.56 1.64 -20.03
CA LYS A 25 9.65 0.76 -19.61
C LYS A 25 9.39 0.40 -18.15
N LEU A 26 9.14 -0.88 -17.89
CA LEU A 26 8.95 -1.38 -16.54
C LEU A 26 10.30 -1.63 -15.86
N VAL A 27 10.33 -1.52 -14.54
CA VAL A 27 11.44 -2.01 -13.71
C VAL A 27 11.48 -3.54 -13.77
N SER A 28 12.63 -4.14 -13.46
CA SER A 28 12.73 -5.61 -13.40
C SER A 28 12.01 -6.15 -12.16
N GLU A 29 11.57 -7.41 -12.23
CA GLU A 29 11.04 -8.15 -11.08
C GLU A 29 12.01 -8.15 -9.89
N ASP A 30 13.32 -8.31 -10.14
CA ASP A 30 14.33 -8.26 -9.08
C ASP A 30 14.39 -6.89 -8.39
N ALA A 31 14.29 -5.79 -9.15
CA ALA A 31 14.31 -4.44 -8.59
C ALA A 31 13.02 -4.17 -7.79
N ALA A 32 11.88 -4.63 -8.31
CA ALA A 32 10.60 -4.55 -7.59
C ALA A 32 10.62 -5.38 -6.30
N LYS A 33 11.17 -6.59 -6.35
CA LYS A 33 11.36 -7.45 -5.17
C LYS A 33 12.19 -6.75 -4.10
N GLU A 34 13.33 -6.18 -4.48
CA GLU A 34 14.20 -5.47 -3.54
C GLU A 34 13.49 -4.28 -2.90
N ALA A 35 12.78 -3.48 -3.69
CA ALA A 35 12.01 -2.33 -3.21
C ALA A 35 10.88 -2.74 -2.26
N GLY A 36 10.06 -3.74 -2.63
CA GLY A 36 8.95 -4.22 -1.80
C GLY A 36 9.43 -4.81 -0.48
N LEU A 37 10.47 -5.67 -0.50
CA LEU A 37 11.07 -6.21 0.72
C LEU A 37 11.72 -5.14 1.59
N ALA A 38 12.25 -4.06 1.00
CA ALA A 38 12.79 -2.93 1.75
C ALA A 38 11.68 -2.15 2.44
N MET A 39 10.53 -1.96 1.78
CA MET A 39 9.38 -1.30 2.39
C MET A 39 8.80 -2.12 3.56
N ILE A 40 8.67 -3.44 3.43
CA ILE A 40 8.22 -4.31 4.53
C ILE A 40 9.19 -4.23 5.72
N ARG A 41 10.50 -4.25 5.45
CA ARG A 41 11.55 -4.08 6.47
C ARG A 41 11.47 -2.72 7.16
N GLN A 42 11.23 -1.66 6.41
CA GLN A 42 11.07 -0.32 6.94
C GLN A 42 9.79 -0.20 7.77
N ALA A 43 8.70 -0.80 7.32
CA ALA A 43 7.40 -0.76 7.99
C ALA A 43 7.38 -1.56 9.28
N TYR A 44 8.00 -2.75 9.33
CA TYR A 44 7.81 -3.70 10.45
C TYR A 44 9.10 -4.17 11.12
N GLY A 45 10.28 -3.78 10.62
CA GLY A 45 11.56 -4.15 11.22
C GLY A 45 11.91 -5.65 11.12
N VAL A 46 11.26 -6.38 10.22
CA VAL A 46 11.37 -7.85 10.12
C VAL A 46 12.51 -8.31 9.21
N ASP A 47 13.22 -9.37 9.60
CA ASP A 47 14.23 -10.00 8.74
C ASP A 47 13.58 -11.08 7.85
N LEU A 48 13.66 -10.88 6.53
CA LEU A 48 13.05 -11.73 5.51
C LEU A 48 14.09 -12.53 4.72
N ALA A 49 15.33 -12.64 5.20
CA ALA A 49 16.41 -13.33 4.48
C ALA A 49 16.10 -14.80 4.16
N SER A 50 15.32 -15.48 4.99
CA SER A 50 14.89 -16.88 4.79
C SER A 50 13.47 -17.02 4.28
N ALA A 51 12.76 -15.92 4.00
CA ALA A 51 11.37 -15.98 3.55
C ALA A 51 11.28 -16.56 2.14
N VAL A 52 10.22 -17.33 1.89
CA VAL A 52 9.80 -17.68 0.53
C VAL A 52 9.13 -16.45 -0.06
N VAL A 53 9.67 -15.91 -1.17
CA VAL A 53 9.16 -14.67 -1.77
C VAL A 53 8.71 -14.91 -3.20
N THR A 54 7.46 -14.55 -3.48
CA THR A 54 6.87 -14.53 -4.81
C THR A 54 6.71 -13.08 -5.28
N VAL A 55 6.94 -12.83 -6.57
CA VAL A 55 6.71 -11.54 -7.21
C VAL A 55 5.72 -11.76 -8.34
N GLU A 56 4.64 -10.98 -8.35
CA GLU A 56 3.58 -11.08 -9.34
C GLU A 56 3.38 -9.75 -10.06
N TYR A 57 3.20 -9.78 -11.37
CA TYR A 57 2.86 -8.60 -12.15
C TYR A 57 1.35 -8.52 -12.39
N HIS A 58 0.77 -7.35 -12.13
CA HIS A 58 -0.64 -7.07 -12.34
C HIS A 58 -0.83 -5.77 -13.12
N GLU A 59 -1.84 -5.75 -14.00
CA GLU A 59 -2.38 -4.53 -14.59
C GLU A 59 -3.75 -4.26 -13.96
N ARG A 60 -3.86 -3.16 -13.21
CA ARG A 60 -5.11 -2.69 -12.63
C ARG A 60 -5.68 -1.59 -13.52
N ALA A 61 -7.00 -1.48 -13.53
CA ALA A 61 -7.65 -0.43 -14.30
C ALA A 61 -7.20 0.94 -13.77
N GLY A 62 -6.77 1.82 -14.68
CA GLY A 62 -6.47 3.20 -14.34
C GLY A 62 -7.72 3.93 -13.85
N VAL A 63 -7.52 5.01 -13.12
CA VAL A 63 -8.59 5.81 -12.53
C VAL A 63 -8.39 7.28 -12.88
N THR A 64 -9.48 7.97 -13.20
CA THR A 64 -9.50 9.42 -13.38
C THR A 64 -10.28 10.02 -12.23
N TYR A 65 -9.90 11.23 -11.80
CA TYR A 65 -10.70 12.01 -10.86
C TYR A 65 -11.11 13.33 -11.50
N GLU A 66 -12.40 13.65 -11.44
CA GLU A 66 -12.92 14.96 -11.79
C GLU A 66 -13.75 15.48 -10.62
N ASP A 67 -13.47 16.71 -10.19
CA ASP A 67 -14.13 17.35 -9.04
C ASP A 67 -14.14 16.49 -7.75
N GLY A 68 -13.12 15.64 -7.58
CA GLY A 68 -12.96 14.74 -6.43
C GLY A 68 -13.71 13.43 -6.55
N GLU A 69 -14.48 13.21 -7.61
CA GLU A 69 -15.14 11.94 -7.88
C GLU A 69 -14.29 11.05 -8.78
N ARG A 70 -14.22 9.77 -8.44
CA ARG A 70 -13.58 8.75 -9.27
C ARG A 70 -14.46 8.48 -10.49
N ILE A 71 -13.95 8.78 -11.67
CA ILE A 71 -14.58 8.49 -12.96
C ILE A 71 -13.72 7.48 -13.72
N GLN A 72 -14.39 6.57 -14.42
CA GLN A 72 -13.73 5.57 -15.27
C GLN A 72 -14.26 5.68 -16.69
N TYR A 73 -13.45 6.25 -17.57
CA TYR A 73 -13.73 6.41 -18.99
C TYR A 73 -13.39 5.15 -19.81
N GLY A 74 -12.65 4.21 -19.22
CA GLY A 74 -12.15 3.00 -19.89
C GLY A 74 -11.02 3.28 -20.87
N THR A 75 -10.45 4.49 -20.82
CA THR A 75 -9.35 4.95 -21.68
C THR A 75 -8.11 5.34 -20.88
N GLU A 76 -8.20 5.24 -19.56
CA GLU A 76 -7.10 5.46 -18.64
C GLU A 76 -5.98 4.47 -18.91
N GLU A 77 -4.73 4.93 -18.81
CA GLU A 77 -3.58 4.03 -18.79
C GLU A 77 -3.70 3.09 -17.58
N PRO A 78 -3.51 1.78 -17.76
CA PRO A 78 -3.57 0.85 -16.65
C PRO A 78 -2.43 1.13 -15.67
N MET A 79 -2.76 1.04 -14.40
CA MET A 79 -1.78 1.01 -13.33
C MET A 79 -1.06 -0.33 -13.38
N ARG A 80 0.27 -0.29 -13.45
CA ARG A 80 1.11 -1.48 -13.57
C ARG A 80 1.83 -1.67 -12.25
N VAL A 81 1.62 -2.80 -11.60
CA VAL A 81 2.08 -3.03 -10.23
C VAL A 81 2.76 -4.39 -10.12
N TYR A 82 3.87 -4.40 -9.40
CA TYR A 82 4.44 -5.63 -8.87
C TYR A 82 3.95 -5.84 -7.44
N VAL A 83 3.47 -7.04 -7.17
CA VAL A 83 3.00 -7.51 -5.87
C VAL A 83 4.03 -8.47 -5.30
N ILE A 84 4.53 -8.18 -4.11
CA ILE A 84 5.57 -8.95 -3.41
C ILE A 84 4.88 -9.65 -2.25
N ILE A 85 4.93 -10.98 -2.25
CA ILE A 85 4.25 -11.85 -1.29
C ILE A 85 5.31 -12.66 -0.55
N THR A 86 5.29 -12.65 0.77
CA THR A 86 6.20 -13.45 1.60
C THR A 86 5.47 -14.56 2.32
N ASN A 87 6.06 -15.76 2.33
CA ASN A 87 5.57 -16.95 3.04
C ASN A 87 4.06 -17.20 2.85
N PRO A 88 3.57 -17.33 1.60
CA PRO A 88 2.15 -17.58 1.38
C PRO A 88 1.71 -18.91 2.01
N ASP A 89 0.54 -18.91 2.64
CA ASP A 89 -0.10 -20.10 3.19
C ASP A 89 -0.68 -21.02 2.10
N GLU A 90 -1.40 -22.08 2.51
CA GLU A 90 -1.98 -23.06 1.57
C GLU A 90 -3.04 -22.49 0.62
N ILE A 91 -3.66 -21.35 0.97
CA ILE A 91 -4.68 -20.67 0.16
C ILE A 91 -4.14 -19.39 -0.50
N GLY A 92 -2.87 -19.06 -0.29
CA GLY A 92 -2.16 -17.97 -0.93
C GLY A 92 -2.11 -16.66 -0.13
N ASN A 93 -2.54 -16.65 1.13
CA ASN A 93 -2.46 -15.46 1.97
C ASN A 93 -1.00 -15.24 2.41
N PRO A 94 -0.43 -14.05 2.16
CA PRO A 94 0.94 -13.74 2.57
C PRO A 94 1.03 -13.43 4.07
N GLU A 95 2.16 -13.75 4.71
CA GLU A 95 2.51 -13.14 6.01
C GLU A 95 2.74 -11.62 5.88
N TYR A 96 3.42 -11.21 4.80
CA TYR A 96 3.64 -9.82 4.44
C TYR A 96 3.46 -9.60 2.96
N TYR A 97 2.91 -8.45 2.64
CA TYR A 97 2.54 -8.05 1.30
C TYR A 97 3.12 -6.66 1.01
N ALA A 98 3.60 -6.43 -0.20
CA ALA A 98 3.96 -5.08 -0.65
C ALA A 98 3.59 -4.84 -2.11
N GLU A 99 3.30 -3.58 -2.42
CA GLU A 99 3.07 -3.12 -3.79
C GLU A 99 4.14 -2.15 -4.25
N VAL A 100 4.59 -2.35 -5.49
CA VAL A 100 5.60 -1.53 -6.15
C VAL A 100 5.07 -1.08 -7.50
N ASN A 101 5.11 0.23 -7.75
CA ASN A 101 4.75 0.77 -9.05
C ASN A 101 5.74 0.26 -10.09
N ALA A 102 5.26 -0.49 -11.09
CA ALA A 102 6.12 -1.18 -12.05
C ALA A 102 6.81 -0.21 -13.02
N VAL A 103 6.37 1.04 -13.12
CA VAL A 103 6.98 2.06 -13.99
C VAL A 103 8.05 2.84 -13.22
N THR A 104 7.78 3.24 -11.97
CA THR A 104 8.68 4.08 -11.18
C THR A 104 9.65 3.26 -10.31
N GLY A 105 9.29 2.03 -9.96
CA GLY A 105 10.02 1.20 -9.00
C GLY A 105 9.82 1.60 -7.54
N VAL A 106 8.92 2.56 -7.26
CA VAL A 106 8.63 3.01 -5.90
C VAL A 106 7.70 2.00 -5.23
N ALA A 107 8.13 1.44 -4.10
CA ALA A 107 7.28 0.70 -3.19
C ALA A 107 6.40 1.69 -2.42
N TYR A 108 5.10 1.45 -2.38
CA TYR A 108 4.14 2.40 -1.79
C TYR A 108 3.12 1.75 -0.87
N ARG A 109 3.10 0.42 -0.73
CA ARG A 109 2.24 -0.29 0.21
C ARG A 109 3.03 -1.38 0.92
N ALA A 110 2.81 -1.54 2.22
CA ALA A 110 3.20 -2.74 2.95
C ALA A 110 2.08 -3.13 3.92
N ASP A 111 1.65 -4.39 3.83
CA ASP A 111 0.69 -4.99 4.75
C ASP A 111 1.33 -6.17 5.49
N LYS A 112 0.83 -6.44 6.69
CA LYS A 112 1.14 -7.57 7.55
C LYS A 112 -0.16 -8.28 7.89
N ASP A 113 -0.17 -9.60 7.73
CA ASP A 113 -1.34 -10.43 8.01
C ASP A 113 -1.73 -10.38 9.49
N GLU A 114 -3.04 -10.34 9.76
CA GLU A 114 -3.57 -10.24 11.12
C GLU A 114 -3.30 -11.50 11.95
N SER A 115 -3.05 -12.66 11.33
CA SER A 115 -2.66 -13.88 12.04
C SER A 115 -1.31 -13.78 12.74
N LEU A 116 -0.47 -12.80 12.36
CA LEU A 116 0.79 -12.50 13.02
C LEU A 116 0.61 -11.66 14.29
N ILE A 117 -0.57 -11.07 14.50
CA ILE A 117 -0.88 -10.32 15.70
C ILE A 117 -0.98 -11.28 16.88
N SER A 118 -0.21 -10.99 17.92
CA SER A 118 -0.24 -11.74 19.18
C SER A 118 -0.77 -10.87 20.30
N LEU A 119 -1.92 -11.23 20.86
CA LEU A 119 -2.51 -10.51 21.99
C LEU A 119 -1.87 -10.93 23.32
N THR A 120 -1.59 -9.95 24.17
CA THR A 120 -1.30 -10.20 25.59
C THR A 120 -2.54 -10.72 26.31
N PRO A 121 -2.40 -11.39 27.48
CA PRO A 121 -3.55 -11.80 28.27
C PRO A 121 -4.49 -10.65 28.64
N GLU A 122 -3.97 -9.43 28.88
CA GLU A 122 -4.81 -8.26 29.15
C GLU A 122 -5.60 -7.83 27.91
N GLN A 123 -4.96 -7.76 26.74
CA GLN A 123 -5.63 -7.41 25.47
C GLN A 123 -6.67 -8.45 25.07
N GLN A 124 -6.36 -9.73 25.26
CA GLN A 124 -7.32 -10.82 25.05
C GLN A 124 -8.53 -10.67 25.98
N ALA A 125 -8.32 -10.37 27.26
CA ALA A 125 -9.42 -10.15 28.20
C ALA A 125 -10.27 -8.91 27.85
N GLN A 126 -9.64 -7.84 27.35
CA GLN A 126 -10.33 -6.64 26.87
C GLN A 126 -11.23 -6.96 25.67
N ALA A 127 -10.70 -7.69 24.70
CA ALA A 127 -11.44 -8.24 23.57
C ALA A 127 -12.63 -9.12 24.00
N GLU A 128 -12.39 -10.08 24.90
CA GLU A 128 -13.41 -11.01 25.38
C GLU A 128 -14.52 -10.33 26.18
N ALA A 129 -14.24 -9.19 26.83
CA ALA A 129 -15.24 -8.43 27.58
C ALA A 129 -16.34 -7.82 26.70
N ILE A 130 -16.05 -7.59 25.41
CA ILE A 130 -17.04 -7.16 24.41
C ILE A 130 -17.97 -8.32 24.03
N GLY A 131 -17.44 -9.54 23.96
CA GLY A 131 -18.20 -10.74 23.66
C GLY A 131 -18.37 -10.99 22.17
N LYS A 132 -19.24 -10.22 21.49
CA LYS A 132 -19.50 -10.36 20.06
C LYS A 132 -19.45 -9.02 19.33
N VAL A 133 -19.31 -9.07 18.00
CA VAL A 133 -19.33 -7.88 17.15
C VAL A 133 -20.59 -7.04 17.37
N GLU A 134 -21.76 -7.66 17.56
CA GLU A 134 -23.01 -6.91 17.77
C GLU A 134 -23.08 -6.17 19.11
N ASP A 135 -22.21 -6.54 20.05
CA ASP A 135 -22.10 -5.97 21.38
C ASP A 135 -21.00 -4.89 21.46
N LEU A 136 -20.39 -4.53 20.32
CA LEU A 136 -19.41 -3.45 20.25
C LEU A 136 -19.99 -2.15 20.80
N PRO A 137 -19.37 -1.56 21.83
CA PRO A 137 -19.87 -0.32 22.39
C PRO A 137 -19.64 0.81 21.38
N ILE A 138 -20.73 1.40 20.89
CA ILE A 138 -20.64 2.64 20.09
C ILE A 138 -20.08 3.78 20.96
N GLU A 139 -20.43 3.80 22.25
CA GLU A 139 -19.94 4.79 23.21
C GLU A 139 -18.71 4.25 23.96
N GLY A 140 -17.60 4.99 23.94
CA GLY A 140 -16.36 4.65 24.64
C GLY A 140 -15.30 3.99 23.78
N PHE A 141 -15.59 3.68 22.51
CA PHE A 141 -14.57 3.25 21.54
C PHE A 141 -13.83 4.45 20.93
N GLU A 142 -14.36 5.68 21.04
CA GLU A 142 -13.73 6.86 20.44
C GLU A 142 -12.34 7.15 21.02
N ASP A 143 -12.12 6.83 22.30
CA ASP A 143 -10.80 6.98 22.94
C ASP A 143 -9.80 5.96 22.40
N ASP A 144 -10.23 4.71 22.17
CA ASP A 144 -9.41 3.65 21.58
C ASP A 144 -9.11 3.94 20.11
N GLU A 145 -10.09 4.45 19.34
CA GLU A 145 -9.92 4.90 17.97
C GLU A 145 -8.93 6.08 17.89
N ALA A 146 -9.08 7.10 18.75
CA ALA A 146 -8.16 8.23 18.79
C ALA A 146 -6.73 7.79 19.17
N ASN A 147 -6.59 6.83 20.07
CA ASN A 147 -5.29 6.26 20.44
C ASN A 147 -4.67 5.48 19.27
N ALA A 148 -5.45 4.65 18.58
CA ALA A 148 -5.00 3.93 17.40
C ALA A 148 -4.52 4.89 16.28
N LEU A 149 -5.23 6.00 16.05
CA LEU A 149 -4.81 7.03 15.11
C LEU A 149 -3.50 7.70 15.50
N GLN A 150 -3.29 7.99 16.79
CA GLN A 150 -2.03 8.54 17.27
C GLN A 150 -0.88 7.55 17.08
N ILE A 151 -1.12 6.26 17.32
CA ILE A 151 -0.13 5.20 17.07
C ILE A 151 0.24 5.13 15.58
N GLY A 152 -0.75 5.20 14.69
CA GLY A 152 -0.51 5.27 13.25
C GLY A 152 0.33 6.48 12.84
N GLU A 153 0.03 7.66 13.38
CA GLU A 153 0.81 8.88 13.16
C GLU A 153 2.26 8.72 13.65
N ASP A 154 2.45 8.30 14.89
CA ASP A 154 3.76 8.11 15.51
C ASP A 154 4.58 7.07 14.74
N TRP A 155 3.93 6.01 14.25
CA TRP A 155 4.57 4.96 13.46
C TRP A 155 5.11 5.49 12.14
N VAL A 156 4.30 6.23 11.38
CA VAL A 156 4.71 6.81 10.09
C VAL A 156 5.85 7.79 10.30
N ARG A 157 5.78 8.63 11.33
CA ARG A 157 6.87 9.55 11.66
C ARG A 157 8.15 8.81 12.02
N ALA A 158 8.07 7.76 12.82
CA ALA A 158 9.25 7.02 13.23
C ALA A 158 9.93 6.27 12.07
N HIS A 159 9.15 5.73 11.14
CA HIS A 159 9.66 4.81 10.12
C HIS A 159 9.84 5.43 8.74
N PHE A 160 9.06 6.46 8.39
CA PHE A 160 9.04 7.02 7.03
C PHE A 160 9.40 8.51 7.01
N GLU A 161 8.77 9.32 7.85
CA GLU A 161 8.87 10.79 7.79
C GLU A 161 9.24 11.43 9.15
N PRO A 162 10.47 11.21 9.67
CA PRO A 162 10.86 11.65 11.02
C PRO A 162 10.97 13.16 11.17
N ASP A 163 11.30 13.85 10.09
CA ASP A 163 11.67 15.27 10.09
C ASP A 163 10.59 16.18 9.52
N ILE A 164 9.50 15.62 8.98
CA ILE A 164 8.42 16.39 8.36
C ILE A 164 7.27 16.57 9.38
N PRO A 165 6.84 17.81 9.67
CA PRO A 165 5.69 18.03 10.54
C PRO A 165 4.39 17.47 9.95
N VAL A 166 3.62 16.78 10.79
CA VAL A 166 2.26 16.37 10.47
C VAL A 166 1.37 17.62 10.47
N LEU A 167 0.65 17.80 9.36
CA LEU A 167 -0.39 18.83 9.23
C LEU A 167 -1.65 18.39 9.97
N ARG A 168 -2.08 17.14 9.76
CA ARG A 168 -3.28 16.57 10.37
C ARG A 168 -3.32 15.05 10.24
N THR A 169 -3.92 14.40 11.23
CA THR A 169 -4.38 13.01 11.15
C THR A 169 -5.91 12.98 11.13
N VAL A 170 -6.49 12.16 10.25
CA VAL A 170 -7.94 12.08 10.01
C VAL A 170 -8.39 10.62 10.11
N SER A 171 -9.45 10.35 10.89
CA SER A 171 -10.10 9.04 10.90
C SER A 171 -10.81 8.79 9.56
N ASN A 172 -10.68 7.57 9.04
CA ASN A 172 -11.38 7.12 7.84
C ASN A 172 -12.53 6.17 8.19
N SER A 173 -12.18 4.96 8.65
CA SER A 173 -13.10 3.89 8.96
C SER A 173 -12.57 3.08 10.14
N SER A 174 -13.49 2.49 10.89
CA SER A 174 -13.18 1.39 11.80
C SER A 174 -14.05 0.20 11.41
N MET A 175 -13.45 -0.98 11.27
CA MET A 175 -14.17 -2.17 10.83
C MET A 175 -13.72 -3.46 11.52
N THR A 176 -14.65 -4.39 11.62
CA THR A 176 -14.44 -5.78 12.04
C THR A 176 -15.58 -6.61 11.47
N ASP A 177 -15.38 -7.92 11.39
CA ASP A 177 -16.45 -8.87 11.10
C ASP A 177 -16.38 -10.08 12.06
N ASN A 178 -17.24 -11.08 11.84
CA ASN A 178 -17.28 -12.28 12.68
C ASN A 178 -16.08 -13.22 12.52
N TYR A 179 -15.24 -13.02 11.49
CA TYR A 179 -14.03 -13.81 11.26
C TYR A 179 -12.81 -13.16 11.90
N LEU A 180 -12.72 -11.82 11.83
CA LEU A 180 -11.62 -11.03 12.39
C LEU A 180 -11.79 -10.75 13.87
N PHE A 181 -13.03 -10.71 14.39
CA PHE A 181 -13.27 -10.43 15.80
C PHE A 181 -12.49 -11.40 16.70
N PRO A 182 -11.73 -10.89 17.69
CA PRO A 182 -11.90 -9.57 18.31
C PRO A 182 -11.01 -8.44 17.76
N ILE A 183 -10.40 -8.62 16.61
CA ILE A 183 -9.57 -7.59 15.97
C ILE A 183 -10.48 -6.54 15.32
N ILE A 184 -10.23 -5.27 15.63
CA ILE A 184 -10.88 -4.13 14.97
C ILE A 184 -9.79 -3.34 14.24
N GLN A 185 -9.94 -3.22 12.93
CA GLN A 185 -9.10 -2.41 12.07
C GLN A 185 -9.54 -0.96 12.18
N VAL A 186 -8.62 -0.07 12.56
CA VAL A 186 -8.83 1.37 12.63
C VAL A 186 -7.98 2.04 11.56
N ASP A 187 -8.63 2.60 10.55
CA ASP A 187 -8.01 3.28 9.43
C ASP A 187 -7.90 4.79 9.68
N GLY A 188 -6.72 5.33 9.39
CA GLY A 188 -6.46 6.76 9.41
C GLY A 188 -5.66 7.23 8.22
N SER A 189 -5.76 8.52 7.92
CA SER A 189 -4.84 9.21 7.01
C SER A 189 -3.96 10.18 7.79
N VAL A 190 -2.64 10.03 7.66
CA VAL A 190 -1.63 10.95 8.21
C VAL A 190 -1.16 11.87 7.09
N ILE A 191 -1.44 13.17 7.22
CA ILE A 191 -1.17 14.19 6.21
C ILE A 191 -0.04 15.07 6.71
N PHE A 192 1.05 15.14 5.95
CA PHE A 192 2.21 15.97 6.23
C PHE A 192 2.11 17.35 5.56
N ILE A 193 2.85 18.33 6.08
CA ILE A 193 2.79 19.71 5.60
C ILE A 193 3.31 19.90 4.16
N ASP A 194 4.12 18.97 3.66
CA ASP A 194 4.63 18.94 2.29
C ASP A 194 3.64 18.33 1.29
N GLY A 195 2.49 17.83 1.78
CA GLY A 195 1.46 17.18 0.97
C GLY A 195 1.62 15.67 0.86
N THR A 196 2.60 15.06 1.52
CA THR A 196 2.73 13.61 1.64
C THR A 196 1.58 13.07 2.49
N ILE A 197 0.93 11.98 2.03
CA ILE A 197 -0.23 11.38 2.70
C ILE A 197 0.00 9.88 2.82
N TYR A 198 -0.11 9.36 4.03
CA TYR A 198 -0.13 7.93 4.30
C TYR A 198 -1.52 7.52 4.78
N ASN A 199 -2.06 6.43 4.24
CA ASN A 199 -3.10 5.68 4.93
C ASN A 199 -2.44 4.63 5.81
N VAL A 200 -2.95 4.47 7.02
CA VAL A 200 -2.47 3.53 8.02
C VAL A 200 -3.63 2.78 8.61
N GLU A 201 -3.44 1.48 8.84
CA GLU A 201 -4.36 0.64 9.58
C GLU A 201 -3.68 0.20 10.88
N VAL A 202 -4.40 0.34 11.98
CA VAL A 202 -3.99 -0.12 13.30
C VAL A 202 -5.02 -1.10 13.84
N CYS A 203 -4.57 -2.28 14.26
CA CYS A 203 -5.43 -3.33 14.77
C CYS A 203 -5.56 -3.25 16.30
N TRP A 204 -6.75 -2.90 16.78
CA TRP A 204 -7.15 -3.05 18.17
C TRP A 204 -7.50 -4.52 18.47
N PRO A 205 -7.25 -5.06 19.68
CA PRO A 205 -6.67 -4.42 20.87
C PRO A 205 -5.14 -4.48 20.92
N ALA A 206 -4.49 -5.11 19.93
CA ALA A 206 -3.03 -5.20 19.86
C ALA A 206 -2.37 -3.82 19.81
N MET A 207 -3.08 -2.84 19.24
CA MET A 207 -2.60 -1.50 18.95
C MET A 207 -1.34 -1.56 18.06
N GLU A 208 -1.38 -2.44 17.07
CA GLU A 208 -0.27 -2.74 16.18
C GLU A 208 -0.61 -2.30 14.75
N VAL A 209 0.33 -1.62 14.09
CA VAL A 209 0.16 -1.20 12.68
C VAL A 209 0.24 -2.42 11.77
N THR A 210 -0.77 -2.63 10.92
CA THR A 210 -0.89 -3.76 9.98
C THR A 210 -0.84 -3.34 8.52
N SER A 211 -1.15 -2.08 8.21
CA SER A 211 -1.04 -1.54 6.86
C SER A 211 -0.43 -0.14 6.88
N VAL A 212 0.48 0.12 5.94
CA VAL A 212 0.96 1.46 5.62
C VAL A 212 0.95 1.61 4.10
N TYR A 213 0.28 2.65 3.63
CA TYR A 213 0.10 2.94 2.21
C TYR A 213 0.40 4.41 1.93
N LEU A 214 1.43 4.68 1.13
CA LEU A 214 1.76 6.00 0.62
C LEU A 214 0.84 6.32 -0.57
N CYS A 215 -0.02 7.32 -0.38
CA CYS A 215 -0.97 7.75 -1.39
C CYS A 215 -0.27 8.37 -2.61
N ASN A 216 -0.98 8.42 -3.74
CA ASN A 216 -0.58 9.08 -4.98
C ASN A 216 0.61 8.45 -5.72
N GLN A 217 1.06 7.25 -5.34
CA GLN A 217 2.06 6.49 -6.11
C GLN A 217 1.46 5.55 -7.15
N GLU A 218 0.13 5.49 -7.25
CA GLU A 218 -0.61 4.67 -8.22
C GLU A 218 -0.63 5.26 -9.65
N TYR A 219 -0.08 6.46 -9.85
CA TYR A 219 -0.21 7.27 -11.08
C TYR A 219 1.11 7.49 -11.82
#